data_AF-A0AAV5UH76-F1
#
_entry.id   AF-A0AAV5UH76-F1
#
_cell.length_a   1.000
_cell.length_b   1.000
_cell.length_c   1.000
_cell.angle_alpha   90.00
_cell.angle_beta   90.00
_cell.angle_gamma   90.00
#
_symmetry.space_group_name_H-M   'P 1'
#
loop_
_entity.id
_entity.type
_entity.pdbx_description
1 polymer ?
#
loop_
_entity_poly.entity_id
_entity_poly.type
_entity_poly.pdbx_seq_one_letter_code
_entity_poly.pdbx_strand_id
1 'polypeptide(L)'
;FINQKRNHTEITVNVECHSNYPPVFVEANGELRQFSQLQLAFCGVKDDDPSTQIEIAQCEAVTRKPFAFDPVPFRLETLCPRKVEKVVVPRLQFEKATDGNNTNPSSKQKYYRMVVRLIAVTAENVRNVVQSYISDRFIVR
;
A
#
# COMPACT_ATOMS: atom_id res chain seq x y z
N PHE A 1 -6.19 16.48 2.30
CA PHE A 1 -6.30 15.95 3.68
C PHE A 1 -5.05 16.31 4.49
N ILE A 2 -5.12 16.34 5.82
CA ILE A 2 -3.96 16.53 6.69
C ILE A 2 -3.92 15.36 7.67
N ASN A 3 -2.78 14.66 7.73
CA ASN A 3 -2.49 13.63 8.70
C ASN A 3 -1.37 14.11 9.62
N GLN A 4 -1.48 13.86 10.92
CA GLN A 4 -0.37 14.11 11.84
C GLN A 4 0.50 12.86 11.85
N LYS A 5 1.81 13.00 11.68
CA LYS A 5 2.77 11.90 11.65
C LYS A 5 2.62 10.98 12.86
N ARG A 6 2.33 11.54 14.04
CA ARG A 6 2.14 10.74 15.28
C ARG A 6 0.80 10.02 15.36
N ASN A 7 -0.14 10.35 14.49
CA ASN A 7 -1.46 9.73 14.45
C ASN A 7 -1.43 8.54 13.51
N HIS A 8 -2.01 7.44 13.98
CA HIS A 8 -2.17 6.24 13.20
C HIS A 8 -3.20 6.42 12.10
N THR A 9 -2.92 5.86 10.94
CA THR A 9 -3.86 5.68 9.84
C THR A 9 -4.25 4.21 9.75
N GLU A 10 -5.52 3.95 9.46
CA GLU A 10 -6.00 2.60 9.12
C GLU A 10 -6.46 2.59 7.67
N ILE A 11 -6.11 1.52 6.95
CA ILE A 11 -6.54 1.30 5.59
C ILE A 11 -7.32 0.00 5.52
N THR A 12 -8.54 0.09 4.99
CA THR A 12 -9.36 -1.07 4.67
C THR A 12 -9.36 -1.27 3.16
N VAL A 13 -9.07 -2.48 2.71
CA VAL A 13 -9.09 -2.88 1.31
C VAL A 13 -10.06 -4.04 1.14
N ASN A 14 -10.97 -3.90 0.17
CA ASN A 14 -11.86 -4.96 -0.26
C ASN A 14 -11.30 -5.50 -1.58
N VAL A 15 -10.97 -6.79 -1.60
CA VAL A 15 -10.48 -7.49 -2.81
C VAL A 15 -11.54 -8.49 -3.24
N GLU A 16 -11.94 -8.41 -4.49
CA GLU A 16 -12.90 -9.34 -5.09
C GLU A 16 -12.30 -9.98 -6.34
N CYS A 17 -12.37 -11.30 -6.42
CA CYS A 17 -12.02 -12.03 -7.62
C CYS A 17 -13.26 -12.19 -8.52
N HIS A 18 -13.25 -11.52 -9.68
CA HIS A 18 -14.34 -11.59 -10.67
C HIS A 18 -14.23 -12.81 -11.60
N SER A 19 -13.20 -13.63 -11.44
CA SER A 19 -13.03 -14.87 -12.20
C SER A 19 -13.83 -16.02 -11.59
N ASN A 20 -14.31 -16.94 -12.43
CA ASN A 20 -14.89 -18.22 -12.00
C ASN A 20 -13.84 -19.22 -11.51
N TYR A 21 -12.56 -18.94 -11.72
CA TYR A 21 -11.42 -19.76 -11.30
C TYR A 21 -10.47 -18.94 -10.42
N PRO A 22 -9.88 -19.53 -9.36
CA PRO A 22 -8.85 -18.86 -8.57
C PRO A 22 -7.69 -18.39 -9.46
N PRO A 23 -7.15 -17.18 -9.25
CA PRO A 23 -6.01 -16.72 -10.00
C PRO A 23 -4.77 -17.55 -9.62
N VAL A 24 -4.03 -17.98 -10.63
CA VAL A 24 -2.84 -18.85 -10.46
C VAL A 24 -1.61 -18.34 -11.23
N PHE A 25 -1.82 -17.49 -12.23
CA PHE A 25 -0.76 -16.93 -13.05
C PHE A 25 -0.79 -15.40 -13.02
N VAL A 26 0.39 -14.80 -13.18
CA VAL A 26 0.59 -13.37 -13.40
C VAL A 26 1.48 -13.19 -14.63
N GLU A 27 1.18 -12.19 -15.45
CA GLU A 27 2.11 -11.79 -16.51
C GLU A 27 3.28 -11.02 -15.90
N ALA A 28 4.50 -11.52 -16.12
CA ALA A 28 5.73 -10.95 -15.62
C ALA A 28 6.74 -10.89 -16.77
N ASN A 29 7.16 -9.68 -17.16
CA ASN A 29 8.09 -9.44 -18.27
C ASN A 29 7.65 -10.08 -19.61
N GLY A 30 6.35 -10.09 -19.90
CA GLY A 30 5.79 -10.68 -21.12
C GLY A 30 5.62 -12.21 -21.09
N GLU A 31 5.93 -12.85 -19.96
CA GLU A 31 5.74 -14.28 -19.76
C GLU A 31 4.66 -14.55 -18.71
N LEU A 32 3.82 -15.56 -18.93
CA LEU A 32 2.91 -16.06 -17.90
C LEU A 32 3.72 -16.87 -16.88
N ARG A 33 3.69 -16.43 -15.62
CA ARG A 33 4.37 -17.10 -14.51
C ARG A 33 3.38 -17.48 -13.42
N GLN A 34 3.57 -18.66 -12.86
CA GLN A 34 2.77 -19.08 -11.71
C GLN A 34 3.20 -18.26 -10.48
N PHE A 35 2.23 -17.77 -9.71
CA PHE A 35 2.51 -17.10 -8.44
C PHE A 35 2.17 -17.98 -7.25
N SER A 36 2.96 -17.86 -6.20
CA SER A 36 2.79 -18.60 -4.94
C SER A 36 1.97 -17.81 -3.93
N GLN A 37 1.92 -16.49 -4.06
CA GLN A 37 1.30 -15.61 -3.07
C GLN A 37 0.83 -14.29 -3.67
N LEU A 38 -0.26 -13.76 -3.14
CA LEU A 38 -0.66 -12.36 -3.32
C LEU A 38 -0.36 -11.58 -2.03
N GLN A 39 0.04 -10.32 -2.16
CA GLN A 39 0.39 -9.44 -1.05
C GLN A 39 -0.21 -8.06 -1.23
N LEU A 40 -0.74 -7.49 -0.15
CA LEU A 40 -1.13 -6.09 -0.07
C LEU A 40 0.05 -5.26 0.43
N ALA A 41 0.47 -4.28 -0.36
CA ALA A 41 1.53 -3.36 0.02
C ALA A 41 1.09 -1.90 -0.09
N PHE A 42 1.79 -1.07 0.67
CA PHE A 42 1.51 0.35 0.82
C PHE A 42 2.80 1.14 0.67
N CYS A 43 2.74 2.30 0.01
CA CYS A 43 3.79 3.30 0.10
C CYS A 43 3.22 4.70 -0.10
N GLY A 44 3.93 5.70 0.39
CA GLY A 44 3.73 7.07 -0.06
C GLY A 44 4.54 7.35 -1.31
N VAL A 45 4.13 8.36 -2.08
CA VAL A 45 4.94 8.98 -3.13
C VAL A 45 4.84 10.49 -3.02
N LYS A 46 5.86 11.22 -3.48
CA LYS A 46 5.73 12.68 -3.61
C LYS A 46 4.76 13.03 -4.73
N ASP A 47 3.89 14.01 -4.50
CA ASP A 47 2.91 14.46 -5.49
C ASP A 47 3.57 15.11 -6.72
N ASP A 48 4.69 15.81 -6.51
CA ASP A 48 5.47 16.48 -7.56
C ASP A 48 6.56 15.59 -8.18
N ASP A 49 6.94 14.50 -7.50
CA ASP A 49 7.87 13.49 -8.02
C ASP A 49 7.42 12.08 -7.59
N PRO A 50 6.49 11.45 -8.34
CA PRO A 50 5.97 10.14 -8.00
C PRO A 50 7.00 9.00 -8.05
N SER A 51 8.19 9.23 -8.61
CA SER A 51 9.28 8.26 -8.59
C SER A 51 9.92 8.12 -7.20
N THR A 52 9.83 9.18 -6.38
CA THR A 52 10.31 9.17 -5.00
C THR A 52 9.27 8.53 -4.08
N GLN A 53 9.55 7.31 -3.63
CA GLN A 53 8.74 6.61 -2.63
C GLN A 53 9.05 7.09 -1.20
N ILE A 54 8.01 7.13 -0.38
CA ILE A 54 8.04 7.42 1.04
C ILE A 54 7.62 6.15 1.77
N GLU A 55 8.48 5.69 2.67
CA GLU A 55 8.21 4.48 3.44
C GLU A 55 7.08 4.69 4.43
N ILE A 56 6.37 3.58 4.67
CA ILE A 56 5.30 3.47 5.64
C ILE A 56 5.77 2.49 6.70
N ALA A 57 5.71 2.93 7.94
CA ALA A 57 5.91 2.09 9.11
C ALA A 57 4.54 1.64 9.64
N GLN A 58 4.56 0.55 10.40
CA GLN A 58 3.45 0.17 11.25
C GLN A 58 3.86 0.32 12.71
N CYS A 59 2.94 0.75 13.57
CA CYS A 59 3.21 0.88 15.00
C CYS A 59 2.78 -0.38 15.75
N GLU A 60 3.64 -0.84 16.66
CA GLU A 60 3.31 -1.89 17.62
C GLU A 60 2.12 -1.47 18.49
N ALA A 61 1.21 -2.42 18.79
CA ALA A 61 -0.02 -2.11 19.52
C ALA A 61 0.24 -1.58 20.94
N VAL A 62 1.26 -2.10 21.62
CA VAL A 62 1.55 -1.81 23.03
C VAL A 62 2.53 -0.65 23.17
N THR A 63 3.71 -0.76 22.55
CA THR A 63 4.80 0.20 22.73
C THR A 63 4.64 1.45 21.86
N ARG A 64 3.76 1.40 20.84
CA ARG A 64 3.64 2.40 19.76
C ARG A 64 4.95 2.65 19.00
N LYS A 65 5.92 1.75 19.12
CA LYS A 65 7.18 1.84 18.40
C LYS A 65 6.91 1.55 16.92
N PRO A 66 7.39 2.40 15.99
CA PRO A 66 7.31 2.11 14.57
C PRO A 66 8.28 1.00 14.18
N PHE A 67 7.85 0.11 13.30
CA PHE A 67 8.66 -0.88 12.62
C PHE A 67 8.32 -0.88 11.12
N ALA A 68 9.23 -1.40 10.30
CA ALA A 68 9.03 -1.47 8.86
C ALA A 68 7.76 -2.28 8.53
N PHE A 69 6.89 -1.73 7.69
CA PHE A 69 5.68 -2.44 7.28
C PHE A 69 6.03 -3.56 6.29
N ASP A 70 5.70 -4.80 6.68
CA ASP A 70 5.77 -5.94 5.77
C ASP A 70 4.46 -6.08 4.98
N PRO A 71 4.53 -6.34 3.65
CA PRO A 71 3.33 -6.59 2.85
C PRO A 71 2.46 -7.70 3.43
N VAL A 72 1.14 -7.46 3.48
CA VAL A 72 0.20 -8.40 4.09
C VAL A 72 -0.12 -9.53 3.11
N PRO A 73 0.16 -10.80 3.44
CA PRO A 73 -0.23 -11.94 2.61
C PRO A 73 -1.75 -12.06 2.49
N PHE A 74 -2.24 -12.33 1.29
CA PHE A 74 -3.58 -12.87 1.07
C PHE A 74 -3.57 -14.38 1.18
N ARG A 75 -4.64 -14.94 1.72
CA ARG A 75 -4.86 -16.39 1.63
C ARG A 75 -5.46 -16.68 0.25
N LEU A 76 -4.69 -17.28 -0.64
CA LEU A 76 -5.18 -17.54 -2.01
C LEU A 76 -6.44 -18.43 -2.04
N GLU A 77 -6.58 -19.30 -1.04
CA GLU A 77 -7.77 -20.12 -0.80
C GLU A 77 -9.06 -19.30 -0.51
N THR A 78 -8.94 -18.06 -0.01
CA THR A 78 -10.10 -17.20 0.28
C THR A 78 -10.54 -16.37 -0.91
N LEU A 79 -9.72 -16.26 -1.96
CA LEU A 79 -10.04 -15.61 -3.23
C LEU A 79 -10.89 -16.52 -4.12
N CYS A 80 -12.03 -16.96 -3.60
CA CYS A 80 -13.04 -17.68 -4.36
C CYS A 80 -13.80 -16.71 -5.30
N PRO A 81 -14.39 -17.22 -6.38
CA PRO A 81 -15.27 -16.44 -7.25
C PRO A 81 -16.36 -15.72 -6.44
N ARG A 82 -16.53 -14.42 -6.68
CA ARG A 82 -17.60 -13.58 -6.09
C ARG A 82 -17.55 -13.47 -4.56
N LYS A 83 -16.42 -13.75 -3.93
CA LYS A 83 -16.18 -13.43 -2.52
C LYS A 83 -15.36 -12.16 -2.41
N VAL A 84 -15.78 -11.29 -1.50
CA VAL A 84 -15.03 -10.10 -1.11
C VAL A 84 -14.19 -10.45 0.12
N GLU A 85 -12.87 -10.40 -0.04
CA GLU A 85 -11.93 -10.46 1.06
C GLU A 85 -11.65 -9.05 1.57
N LYS A 86 -12.00 -8.80 2.83
CA LYS A 86 -11.77 -7.52 3.50
C LYS A 86 -10.50 -7.61 4.34
N VAL A 87 -9.50 -6.80 3.99
CA VAL A 87 -8.24 -6.69 4.73
C VAL A 87 -8.21 -5.32 5.41
N VAL A 88 -8.03 -5.32 6.73
CA VAL A 88 -7.92 -4.10 7.54
C VAL A 88 -6.50 -4.03 8.09
N VAL A 89 -5.78 -2.96 7.74
CA VAL A 89 -4.40 -2.74 8.17
C VAL A 89 -4.35 -1.50 9.04
N PRO A 90 -4.28 -1.67 10.38
CA PRO A 90 -4.29 -0.57 11.31
C PRO A 90 -2.88 -0.03 11.58
N ARG A 91 -2.81 1.10 12.28
CA ARG A 91 -1.58 1.64 12.87
C ARG A 91 -0.46 1.97 11.87
N LEU A 92 -0.83 2.38 10.66
CA LEU A 92 0.13 2.82 9.65
C LEU A 92 0.56 4.28 9.93
N GLN A 93 1.83 4.57 9.66
CA GLN A 93 2.42 5.88 9.84
C GLN A 93 3.43 6.17 8.72
N PHE A 94 3.40 7.40 8.18
CA PHE A 94 4.46 7.86 7.29
C PHE A 94 5.74 8.16 8.06
N GLU A 95 6.87 7.71 7.54
CA GLU A 95 8.15 7.92 8.21
C GLU A 95 8.65 9.37 8.13
N LYS A 96 8.18 10.13 7.14
CA LYS A 96 8.60 11.51 6.88
C LYS A 96 7.39 12.44 6.87
N ALA A 97 7.59 13.64 7.40
CA ALA A 97 6.64 14.73 7.20
C ALA A 97 6.76 15.26 5.77
N THR A 98 5.74 15.96 5.27
CA THR A 98 5.83 16.71 4.02
C THR A 98 6.62 18.00 4.20
N ASP A 99 7.33 18.44 3.16
CA ASP A 99 8.07 19.70 3.20
C ASP A 99 7.14 20.92 3.14
N GLY A 100 7.58 22.05 3.72
CA GLY A 100 6.84 23.33 3.66
C GLY A 100 5.76 23.51 4.74
N ASN A 101 5.65 22.60 5.71
CA ASN A 101 4.61 22.62 6.74
C ASN A 101 4.59 23.88 7.64
N ASN A 102 5.72 24.58 7.79
CA ASN A 102 5.88 25.72 8.71
C ASN A 102 5.52 27.08 8.10
N THR A 103 5.13 27.11 6.83
CA THR A 103 4.77 28.36 6.15
C THR A 103 3.25 28.52 6.06
N ASN A 104 2.71 29.71 6.37
CA ASN A 104 1.37 30.14 5.94
C ASN A 104 1.11 29.66 4.52
N PRO A 105 -0.11 29.20 4.15
CA PRO A 105 -0.36 28.31 3.01
C PRO A 105 0.45 28.73 1.79
N SER A 106 1.67 28.20 1.69
CA SER A 106 2.66 28.78 0.78
C SER A 106 2.60 28.00 -0.51
N SER A 107 2.96 28.68 -1.59
CA SER A 107 3.21 28.04 -2.88
C SER A 107 4.27 26.93 -2.84
N LYS A 108 4.94 26.72 -1.69
CA LYS A 108 6.00 25.72 -1.47
C LYS A 108 5.51 24.49 -0.70
N GLN A 109 4.26 24.42 -0.24
CA GLN A 109 3.73 23.23 0.42
C GLN A 109 3.86 22.01 -0.49
N LYS A 110 4.52 20.97 0.00
CA LYS A 110 4.61 19.68 -0.68
C LYS A 110 3.54 18.73 -0.17
N TYR A 111 3.20 17.75 -1.00
CA TYR A 111 2.16 16.78 -0.71
C TYR A 111 2.67 15.39 -0.99
N TYR A 112 2.09 14.42 -0.28
CA TYR A 112 2.22 13.02 -0.61
C TYR A 112 0.91 12.48 -1.18
N ARG A 113 1.02 11.37 -1.89
CA ARG A 113 -0.09 10.49 -2.23
C ARG A 113 0.17 9.10 -1.70
N MET A 114 -0.90 8.40 -1.38
CA MET A 114 -0.87 7.06 -0.82
C MET A 114 -1.11 6.09 -1.96
N VAL A 115 -0.20 5.15 -2.15
CA VAL A 115 -0.33 4.06 -3.11
C VAL A 115 -0.69 2.79 -2.35
N VAL A 116 -1.79 2.17 -2.76
CA VAL A 116 -2.21 0.84 -2.33
C VAL A 116 -2.01 -0.09 -3.52
N ARG A 117 -1.24 -1.17 -3.36
CA ARG A 117 -0.94 -2.09 -4.46
C ARG A 117 -1.12 -3.54 -4.05
N LEU A 118 -1.72 -4.30 -4.95
CA LEU A 118 -1.79 -5.76 -4.91
C LEU A 118 -0.62 -6.32 -5.72
N ILE A 119 0.18 -7.19 -5.10
CA ILE A 119 1.41 -7.75 -5.67
C ILE A 119 1.26 -9.26 -5.75
N ALA A 120 1.54 -9.85 -6.90
CA ALA A 120 1.76 -11.27 -7.06
C ALA A 120 3.25 -11.60 -6.92
N VAL A 121 3.57 -12.61 -6.12
CA VAL A 121 4.93 -13.10 -5.90
C VAL A 121 5.09 -14.45 -6.57
N THR A 122 6.00 -14.55 -7.53
CA THR A 122 6.27 -15.81 -8.26
C THR A 122 7.02 -16.81 -7.37
N ALA A 123 7.11 -18.07 -7.83
CA ALA A 123 7.90 -19.09 -7.15
C ALA A 123 9.39 -18.68 -7.01
N GLU A 124 9.91 -17.89 -7.95
CA GLU A 124 11.27 -17.33 -7.92
C GLU A 124 11.37 -16.02 -7.12
N ASN A 125 10.35 -15.70 -6.32
CA ASN A 125 10.26 -14.49 -5.50
C ASN A 125 10.26 -13.18 -6.30
N VAL A 126 9.87 -13.22 -7.58
CA VAL A 126 9.68 -12.02 -8.39
C VAL A 126 8.35 -11.37 -8.02
N ARG A 127 8.38 -10.07 -7.71
CA ARG A 127 7.21 -9.30 -7.29
C ARG A 127 6.65 -8.50 -8.45
N ASN A 128 5.40 -8.78 -8.84
CA ASN A 128 4.71 -8.12 -9.94
C ASN A 128 3.47 -7.41 -9.42
N VAL A 129 3.30 -6.12 -9.76
CA VAL A 129 2.10 -5.37 -9.39
C VAL A 129 0.95 -5.82 -10.29
N VAL A 130 -0.12 -6.35 -9.68
CA VAL A 130 -1.34 -6.78 -10.38
C VAL A 130 -2.29 -5.60 -10.55
N GLN A 131 -2.46 -4.81 -9.48
CA GLN A 131 -3.34 -3.66 -9.47
C GLN A 131 -2.86 -2.65 -8.44
N SER A 132 -3.11 -1.36 -8.70
CA SER A 132 -2.83 -0.31 -7.73
C SER A 132 -3.87 0.80 -7.76
N TYR A 133 -4.00 1.48 -6.64
CA TYR A 133 -4.80 2.69 -6.47
C TYR A 133 -3.94 3.77 -5.84
N ILE A 134 -4.28 5.03 -6.15
CA ILE A 134 -3.62 6.20 -5.59
C ILE A 134 -4.65 7.13 -4.96
N SER A 135 -4.32 7.70 -3.80
CA SER A 135 -5.20 8.67 -3.13
C SER A 135 -5.11 10.06 -3.75
N ASP A 136 -6.03 10.93 -3.33
CA ASP A 136 -5.83 12.38 -3.39
C ASP A 136 -4.61 12.81 -2.58
N ARG A 137 -4.12 14.02 -2.87
CA ARG A 137 -2.99 14.61 -2.17
C ARG A 137 -3.28 14.91 -0.70
N PHE A 138 -2.30 14.65 0.16
CA PHE A 138 -2.37 14.97 1.59
C PHE A 138 -1.04 15.48 2.14
N ILE A 139 -1.14 16.14 3.29
CA ILE A 139 -0.03 16.70 4.05
C ILE A 139 0.22 15.80 5.25
N VAL A 140 1.49 15.51 5.55
CA VAL A 140 1.90 14.83 6.79
C VAL A 140 2.61 15.86 7.66
N ARG A 141 2.05 16.19 8.82
CA ARG A 141 2.62 17.15 9.79
C ARG A 141 3.30 16.49 10.97
#